data_AF-A0A1W9QW10-F1
#
_entry.id   AF-A0A1W9QW10-F1
#
_cell.length_a   1.000
_cell.length_b   1.000
_cell.length_c   1.000
_cell.angle_alpha   90.00
_cell.angle_beta   90.00
_cell.angle_gamma   90.00
#
_symmetry.space_group_name_H-M   'P 1'
#
loop_
_entity.id
_entity.type
_entity.pdbx_description
1 polymer ?
#
loop_
_entity_poly.entity_id
_entity_poly.type
_entity_poly.pdbx_seq_one_letter_code
_entity_poly.pdbx_strand_id
1 'polypeptide(L)'
;AGSYIKCRLVGVLMTEDESGGDEKLIAVPTTKIDPTYANINDLADVPEHTLNRIKNFFETYKILEPNKWVKVEGFKDKKTATEILEKAIKNYK
;
A
#
# COMPACT_ATOMS: atom_id res chain seq x y z
N ALA A 1 -11.56 14.10 -9.67
CA ALA A 1 -11.03 13.49 -8.43
C ALA A 1 -11.98 13.82 -7.28
N GLY A 2 -12.16 12.91 -6.31
CA GLY A 2 -13.09 13.12 -5.17
C GLY A 2 -14.19 12.04 -4.99
N SER A 3 -14.11 10.90 -5.69
CA SER A 3 -15.02 9.77 -5.52
C SER A 3 -14.58 8.83 -4.39
N TYR A 4 -15.52 8.09 -3.81
CA TYR A 4 -15.26 7.06 -2.80
C TYR A 4 -15.45 5.65 -3.38
N ILE A 5 -14.62 4.71 -2.95
CA ILE A 5 -14.71 3.30 -3.30
C ILE A 5 -14.58 2.43 -2.05
N LYS A 6 -15.43 1.40 -1.93
CA LYS A 6 -15.32 0.43 -0.84
C LYS A 6 -14.26 -0.60 -1.21
N CYS A 7 -13.17 -0.60 -0.47
CA CYS A 7 -12.03 -1.51 -0.67
C CYS A 7 -11.83 -2.44 0.53
N ARG A 8 -10.96 -3.43 0.33
CA ARG A 8 -10.45 -4.33 1.36
C ARG A 8 -8.93 -4.40 1.28
N LEU A 9 -8.27 -4.44 2.43
CA LEU A 9 -6.81 -4.54 2.50
C LEU A 9 -6.33 -5.90 2.01
N VAL A 10 -5.16 -5.88 1.36
CA VAL A 10 -4.41 -7.07 0.94
C VAL A 10 -2.95 -7.03 1.42
N GLY A 11 -2.41 -5.85 1.72
CA GLY A 11 -1.05 -5.74 2.26
C GLY A 11 -0.65 -4.30 2.51
N VAL A 12 0.64 -4.08 2.72
CA VAL A 12 1.22 -2.74 2.94
C VAL A 12 2.63 -2.69 2.36
N LEU A 13 2.97 -1.55 1.76
CA LEU A 13 4.34 -1.21 1.39
C LEU A 13 4.95 -0.37 2.52
N MET A 14 6.06 -0.85 3.07
CA MET A 14 6.84 -0.14 4.08
C MET A 14 7.84 0.76 3.37
N THR A 15 7.74 2.07 3.59
CA THR A 15 8.71 3.04 3.07
C THR A 15 9.22 3.96 4.16
N GLU A 16 10.42 4.50 3.92
CA GLU A 16 11.00 5.59 4.69
C GLU A 16 11.34 6.71 3.71
N ASP A 17 11.09 7.96 4.08
CA ASP A 17 11.46 9.14 3.31
C ASP A 17 12.14 10.20 4.18
N GLU A 18 12.38 11.39 3.62
CA GLU A 18 13.03 12.50 4.32
C GLU A 18 12.35 12.92 5.64
N SER A 19 11.09 12.52 5.86
CA SER A 19 10.30 12.84 7.05
C SER A 19 10.12 11.64 8.00
N GLY A 20 10.72 10.49 7.70
CA GLY A 20 10.68 9.27 8.51
C GLY A 20 9.84 8.15 7.87
N GLY A 21 9.28 7.28 8.71
CA GLY A 21 8.47 6.15 8.25
C GLY A 21 7.14 6.58 7.62
N ASP A 22 6.80 5.97 6.49
CA ASP A 22 5.58 6.22 5.72
C ASP A 22 5.05 4.90 5.15
N GLU A 23 4.05 4.32 5.80
CA GLU A 23 3.43 3.06 5.36
C GLU A 23 2.28 3.29 4.38
N LYS A 24 2.27 2.54 3.27
CA LYS A 24 1.26 2.67 2.20
C LYS A 24 0.42 1.42 2.12
N LEU A 25 -0.82 1.49 2.62
CA LEU A 25 -1.77 0.39 2.56
C LEU A 25 -2.10 0.04 1.11
N ILE A 26 -2.10 -1.26 0.80
CA ILE A 26 -2.49 -1.82 -0.50
C ILE A 26 -3.87 -2.44 -0.33
N ALA A 27 -4.80 -2.00 -1.17
CA ALA A 27 -6.18 -2.42 -1.12
C ALA A 27 -6.72 -2.70 -2.52
N VAL A 28 -7.70 -3.58 -2.60
CA VAL A 28 -8.46 -3.89 -3.82
C VAL A 28 -9.93 -3.57 -3.60
N PRO A 29 -10.72 -3.30 -4.65
CA PRO A 29 -12.16 -3.15 -4.51
C PRO A 29 -12.80 -4.36 -3.82
N THR A 30 -13.89 -4.15 -3.10
CA THR A 30 -14.68 -5.29 -2.62
C THR A 30 -15.23 -6.10 -3.81
N THR A 31 -15.41 -7.41 -3.65
CA THR A 31 -15.91 -8.31 -4.70
C THR A 31 -17.27 -7.86 -5.27
N LYS A 32 -18.10 -7.18 -4.47
CA LYS A 32 -19.37 -6.59 -4.92
C LYS A 32 -19.18 -5.45 -5.93
N ILE A 33 -18.09 -4.70 -5.80
CA ILE A 33 -17.74 -3.60 -6.70
C ILE A 33 -17.03 -4.12 -7.95
N ASP A 34 -16.05 -5.01 -7.76
CA ASP A 34 -15.31 -5.61 -8.86
C ASP A 34 -14.97 -7.08 -8.56
N PRO A 35 -15.64 -8.06 -9.21
CA PRO A 35 -15.40 -9.47 -8.98
C PRO A 35 -14.06 -9.97 -9.52
N THR A 36 -13.36 -9.22 -10.38
CA THR A 36 -12.05 -9.64 -10.91
C THR A 36 -10.99 -9.77 -9.83
N TYR A 37 -11.15 -9.06 -8.71
CA TYR A 37 -10.29 -9.13 -7.53
C TYR A 37 -10.70 -10.20 -6.53
N ALA A 38 -11.71 -11.04 -6.80
CA ALA A 38 -12.25 -12.00 -5.82
C ALA A 38 -11.18 -12.92 -5.20
N ASN A 39 -10.16 -13.28 -5.97
CA ASN A 39 -9.11 -14.20 -5.54
C ASN A 39 -7.90 -13.54 -4.89
N ILE A 40 -7.83 -12.20 -4.85
CA ILE A 40 -6.66 -11.48 -4.29
C ILE A 40 -6.90 -11.20 -2.81
N ASN A 41 -6.73 -12.16 -1.91
CA ASN A 41 -7.13 -12.07 -0.50
C ASN A 41 -6.02 -11.61 0.43
N ASP A 42 -4.77 -11.85 0.05
CA ASP A 42 -3.54 -11.40 0.70
C ASP A 42 -2.56 -10.84 -0.34
N LEU A 43 -1.42 -10.33 0.11
CA LEU A 43 -0.37 -9.79 -0.74
C LEU A 43 0.23 -10.87 -1.63
N ALA A 44 0.32 -12.11 -1.13
CA ALA A 44 0.82 -13.26 -1.87
C ALA A 44 -0.01 -13.59 -3.13
N ASP A 45 -1.27 -13.15 -3.17
CA ASP A 45 -2.15 -13.33 -4.33
C ASP A 45 -1.96 -12.22 -5.40
N VAL A 46 -1.20 -11.17 -5.07
CA VAL A 46 -0.90 -10.09 -6.02
C VAL A 46 0.22 -10.55 -6.95
N PRO A 47 0.07 -10.41 -8.29
CA PRO A 47 1.14 -10.78 -9.21
C PRO A 47 2.45 -10.06 -8.87
N GLU A 48 3.54 -10.82 -8.79
CA GLU A 48 4.86 -10.30 -8.43
C GLU A 48 5.29 -9.13 -9.32
N HIS A 49 4.99 -9.19 -10.62
CA HIS A 49 5.27 -8.10 -11.54
C HIS A 49 4.56 -6.78 -11.15
N THR A 50 3.34 -6.87 -10.63
CA THR A 50 2.61 -5.70 -10.11
C THR A 50 3.29 -5.13 -8.86
N LEU A 51 3.72 -6.00 -7.93
CA LEU A 51 4.48 -5.57 -6.75
C LEU A 51 5.79 -4.89 -7.14
N ASN A 52 6.53 -5.45 -8.10
CA ASN A 52 7.76 -4.85 -8.62
C ASN A 52 7.53 -3.48 -9.26
N ARG A 53 6.42 -3.30 -9.99
CA ARG A 53 6.04 -2.00 -10.55
C ARG A 53 5.73 -0.97 -9.47
N ILE A 54 5.00 -1.35 -8.42
CA ILE A 54 4.70 -0.48 -7.27
C ILE A 54 6.00 -0.08 -6.57
N LYS A 55 6.88 -1.04 -6.29
CA LYS A 55 8.19 -0.80 -5.66
C LYS A 55 9.02 0.19 -6.48
N ASN A 56 9.21 -0.08 -7.78
CA ASN A 56 10.00 0.76 -8.67
C ASN A 56 9.44 2.19 -8.74
N PHE A 57 8.11 2.35 -8.76
CA PHE A 57 7.51 3.68 -8.74
C PHE A 57 7.94 4.47 -7.49
N PHE A 58 7.80 3.89 -6.29
CA PHE A 58 8.16 4.58 -5.06
C PHE A 58 9.66 4.84 -4.92
N GLU A 59 10.52 3.93 -5.40
CA GLU A 59 11.98 4.13 -5.39
C GLU A 59 12.45 5.24 -6.33
N THR A 60 11.66 5.61 -7.35
CA THR A 60 12.14 6.50 -8.42
C THR A 60 11.37 7.80 -8.56
N TYR A 61 10.11 7.91 -8.12
CA TYR A 61 9.27 9.07 -8.47
C TYR A 61 9.77 10.41 -7.91
N LYS A 62 10.52 10.40 -6.81
CA LYS A 62 11.11 11.57 -6.16
C LYS A 62 12.56 11.85 -6.58
N ILE A 63 13.19 11.04 -7.45
CA ILE A 63 14.65 11.09 -7.68
C ILE A 63 15.17 12.43 -8.23
N LEU A 64 14.31 13.20 -8.92
CA LEU A 64 14.64 14.51 -9.47
C LEU A 64 14.22 15.68 -8.56
N GLU A 65 13.57 15.39 -7.43
CA GLU A 65 13.15 16.41 -6.48
C GLU A 65 14.32 16.73 -5.51
N PRO A 66 14.79 17.99 -5.43
CA PRO A 66 15.89 18.34 -4.55
C PRO A 66 15.60 17.98 -3.09
N ASN A 67 16.56 17.31 -2.45
CA ASN A 67 16.51 16.89 -1.04
C ASN A 67 15.41 15.86 -0.69
N LYS A 68 14.79 15.21 -1.68
CA LYS A 68 13.82 14.14 -1.43
C LYS A 68 14.39 12.78 -1.81
N TRP A 69 13.97 11.77 -1.07
CA TRP A 69 14.35 10.39 -1.33
C TRP A 69 13.26 9.47 -0.80
N VAL A 70 13.23 8.24 -1.28
CA VAL A 70 12.38 7.19 -0.71
C VAL A 70 13.17 5.90 -0.70
N LYS A 71 13.11 5.19 0.42
CA LYS A 71 13.64 3.86 0.58
C LYS A 71 12.49 2.90 0.78
N VAL A 72 12.39 1.90 -0.10
CA VAL A 72 11.44 0.80 0.07
C VAL A 72 12.07 -0.25 0.98
N GLU A 73 11.46 -0.49 2.14
CA GLU A 73 11.88 -1.56 3.07
C GLU A 73 11.30 -2.92 2.69
N GLY A 74 10.19 -2.91 1.95
CA GLY A 74 9.55 -4.10 1.40
C GLY A 74 8.05 -4.12 1.65
N PHE A 75 7.42 -5.23 1.26
CA PHE A 75 5.99 -5.44 1.47
C PHE A 75 5.72 -6.31 2.70
N LYS A 76 4.58 -6.09 3.36
CA LYS A 76 4.03 -6.94 4.42
C LYS A 76 2.60 -7.35 4.10
N ASP A 77 2.18 -8.43 4.74
CA ASP A 77 0.90 -9.08 4.52
C ASP A 77 -0.30 -8.23 4.97
N LYS A 78 -1.50 -8.76 4.70
CA LYS A 78 -2.77 -8.15 5.10
C LYS A 78 -2.89 -7.97 6.61
N LYS A 79 -2.31 -8.86 7.41
CA LYS A 79 -2.41 -8.81 8.87
C LYS A 79 -1.67 -7.57 9.38
N THR A 80 -0.42 -7.37 8.98
CA THR A 80 0.35 -6.16 9.34
C THR A 80 -0.35 -4.89 8.85
N ALA A 81 -0.89 -4.91 7.62
CA ALA A 81 -1.65 -3.78 7.08
C ALA A 81 -2.89 -3.43 7.94
N THR A 82 -3.58 -4.44 8.45
CA THR A 82 -4.77 -4.27 9.30
C THR A 82 -4.39 -3.68 10.65
N GLU A 83 -3.31 -4.17 11.27
CA GLU A 83 -2.78 -3.64 12.55
C GLU A 83 -2.39 -2.15 12.44
N ILE A 84 -1.76 -1.75 11.32
CA ILE A 84 -1.43 -0.35 11.04
C ILE A 84 -2.70 0.50 10.91
N LEU A 85 -3.70 0.04 10.15
CA LEU A 85 -4.96 0.76 9.98
C LEU A 85 -5.70 0.93 11.32
N GLU A 86 -5.78 -0.13 12.13
CA GLU A 86 -6.42 -0.09 13.45
C GLU A 86 -5.72 0.89 14.38
N LYS A 87 -4.38 0.89 14.40
CA LYS A 87 -3.59 1.87 15.17
C LYS A 87 -3.85 3.29 14.70
N ALA A 88 -3.88 3.54 13.39
CA ALA A 88 -4.18 4.86 12.84
C ALA A 88 -5.58 5.34 13.22
N ILE A 89 -6.59 4.47 13.11
CA ILE A 89 -7.97 4.76 13.55
C ILE A 89 -8.01 5.07 15.05
N LYS A 90 -7.28 4.31 15.88
CA LYS A 90 -7.22 4.53 17.32
C LYS A 90 -6.57 5.86 17.67
N ASN A 91 -5.50 6.26 16.98
CA ASN A 91 -4.81 7.52 17.23
C ASN A 91 -5.60 8.76 16.77
N TYR A 92 -6.48 8.58 15.78
CA TYR A 92 -7.37 9.65 15.32
C TYR A 92 -8.55 9.89 16.25
N LYS A 93 -9.04 8.82 16.91
CA LYS A 93 -10.14 8.88 17.89
C LYS A 93 -9.69 9.48 19.21
#